data_AF-A0A3C1S4X7-F1
#
_entry.id   AF-A0A3C1S4X7-F1
#
_cell.length_a   1.000
_cell.length_b   1.000
_cell.length_c   1.000
_cell.angle_alpha   90.00
_cell.angle_beta   90.00
_cell.angle_gamma   90.00
#
_symmetry.space_group_name_H-M   'P 1'
#
loop_
_entity.id
_entity.type
_entity.pdbx_description
1 polymer ?
#
loop_
_entity_poly.entity_id
_entity_poly.type
_entity_poly.pdbx_seq_one_letter_code
_entity_poly.pdbx_strand_id
1 'polypeptide(L)' 'VMGILITLEPPGKVMIQEAKEMGMYHHPLISQAFQKLQIVSIEEILHGKRLAVPLVIEVLKRSKARNIDKNLSFEWSAA' A
#
# COMPACT_ATOMS: atom_id res chain seq x y z
N VAL A 1 -5.19 -10.11 -15.39
CA VAL A 1 -5.18 -8.69 -15.01
C VAL A 1 -5.69 -8.57 -13.57
N MET A 2 -5.21 -7.59 -12.80
CA MET A 2 -5.61 -7.28 -11.42
C MET A 2 -6.01 -5.80 -11.34
N GLY A 3 -6.94 -5.46 -10.44
CA GLY A 3 -7.29 -4.08 -10.09
C GLY A 3 -7.39 -3.86 -8.58
N ILE A 4 -7.30 -2.59 -8.19
CA ILE A 4 -7.48 -2.13 -6.81
C ILE A 4 -8.56 -1.04 -6.83
N LEU A 5 -9.62 -1.22 -6.05
CA LEU A 5 -10.66 -0.25 -5.81
C LEU A 5 -10.41 0.42 -4.46
N ILE A 6 -10.16 1.72 -4.48
CA ILE A 6 -10.02 2.53 -3.27
C ILE A 6 -11.35 3.21 -2.96
N THR A 7 -11.87 3.03 -1.75
CA THR A 7 -13.16 3.59 -1.33
C THR A 7 -13.01 4.61 -0.21
N LEU A 8 -13.86 5.64 -0.21
CA LEU A 8 -13.99 6.57 0.92
C LEU A 8 -14.73 5.90 2.08
N GLU A 9 -15.86 5.27 1.76
CA GLU A 9 -16.71 4.56 2.72
C GLU A 9 -16.37 3.07 2.80
N PRO A 10 -16.76 2.37 3.88
CA PRO A 10 -16.65 0.92 3.97
C PRO A 10 -17.40 0.22 2.83
N PRO A 11 -16.80 -0.79 2.18
CA PRO A 11 -17.45 -1.46 1.06
C PRO A 11 -18.67 -2.26 1.49
N GLY A 12 -19.71 -2.23 0.65
CA GLY A 12 -20.93 -3.00 0.88
C GLY A 12 -20.73 -4.50 0.71
N LYS A 13 -21.66 -5.30 1.24
CA LYS A 13 -21.61 -6.78 1.18
C LYS A 13 -21.51 -7.32 -0.26
N VAL A 14 -22.27 -6.73 -1.18
CA VAL A 14 -22.28 -7.12 -2.60
C VAL A 14 -20.91 -6.88 -3.24
N MET A 15 -20.31 -5.71 -3.01
CA MET A 15 -18.97 -5.41 -3.51
C MET A 15 -17.92 -6.41 -3.02
N ILE A 16 -17.96 -6.77 -1.74
CA ILE A 16 -17.04 -7.76 -1.16
C ILE A 16 -17.24 -9.14 -1.81
N GLN A 17 -18.49 -9.52 -2.07
CA GLN A 17 -18.83 -10.80 -2.69
C GLN A 17 -18.31 -10.86 -4.13
N GLU A 18 -18.59 -9.84 -4.94
CA GLU A 18 -18.12 -9.76 -6.33
C GLU A 18 -16.59 -9.80 -6.42
N ALA A 19 -15.89 -9.08 -5.53
CA ALA A 19 -14.44 -9.10 -5.48
C ALA A 19 -13.88 -10.50 -5.19
N LYS A 20 -14.54 -11.28 -4.32
CA LYS A 20 -14.16 -12.67 -4.03
C LYS A 20 -14.42 -13.60 -5.21
N GLU A 21 -15.55 -13.44 -5.90
CA GLU A 21 -15.96 -14.27 -7.03
C GLU A 21 -15.03 -14.13 -8.24
N MET A 22 -14.38 -12.98 -8.42
CA MET A 22 -13.36 -12.81 -9.46
C MET A 22 -12.14 -13.72 -9.27
N GLY A 23 -11.91 -14.20 -8.04
CA GLY A 23 -10.87 -15.16 -7.70
C GLY A 23 -9.47 -14.53 -7.57
N MET A 24 -8.46 -15.39 -7.69
CA MET A 24 -7.06 -15.02 -7.46
C MET A 24 -6.30 -14.75 -8.76
N TYR A 25 -5.47 -13.73 -8.73
CA TYR A 25 -4.43 -13.43 -9.70
C TYR A 25 -3.15 -14.19 -9.35
N HIS A 26 -2.58 -14.85 -10.35
CA HIS A 26 -1.30 -15.53 -10.28
C HIS A 26 -0.37 -14.93 -11.34
N HIS A 27 0.83 -14.53 -10.92
CA HIS A 27 1.87 -14.09 -11.84
C HIS A 27 2.90 -15.22 -12.02
N PRO A 28 3.32 -15.59 -13.24
CA PRO A 28 4.21 -16.74 -13.45
C PRO A 28 5.55 -16.67 -12.70
N LEU A 29 6.05 -15.46 -12.45
CA LEU A 29 7.33 -15.21 -11.75
C LEU A 29 7.20 -14.98 -10.24
N ILE A 30 5.99 -14.91 -9.69
CA ILE A 30 5.75 -14.63 -8.26
C ILE A 30 4.90 -15.77 -7.69
N SER A 31 5.43 -16.52 -6.73
CA SER A 31 4.70 -17.63 -6.10
C SER A 31 3.54 -17.19 -5.21
N GLN A 32 3.42 -15.89 -4.90
CA GLN A 32 2.33 -15.34 -4.12
C GLN A 32 1.09 -15.09 -5.00
N ALA A 33 -0.05 -15.62 -4.53
CA ALA A 33 -1.36 -15.32 -5.10
C ALA A 33 -1.94 -14.05 -4.46
N PHE A 34 -2.63 -13.26 -5.29
CA PHE A 34 -3.28 -12.00 -4.88
C PHE A 34 -4.75 -12.03 -5.30
N GLN A 35 -5.63 -11.27 -4.66
CA GLN A 35 -7.00 -11.11 -5.17
C GLN A 35 -6.98 -10.37 -6.52
N LYS A 36 -7.79 -10.81 -7.49
CA LYS A 36 -7.91 -10.10 -8.78
C LYS A 36 -8.50 -8.70 -8.61
N LEU A 37 -9.45 -8.54 -7.70
CA LEU A 37 -9.97 -7.24 -7.28
C LEU A 37 -9.74 -7.09 -5.78
N GLN A 38 -8.90 -6.12 -5.41
CA GLN A 38 -8.71 -5.74 -4.02
C GLN A 38 -9.55 -4.51 -3.72
N ILE A 39 -10.30 -4.55 -2.63
CA ILE A 39 -11.03 -3.38 -2.13
C ILE A 39 -10.33 -2.90 -0.86
N VAL A 40 -10.00 -1.62 -0.83
CA VAL A 40 -9.29 -0.99 0.29
C VAL A 40 -9.94 0.36 0.60
N SER A 41 -10.28 0.61 1.85
CA SER A 41 -10.79 1.93 2.23
C SER A 41 -9.66 2.92 2.55
N ILE A 42 -9.93 4.21 2.41
CA ILE A 42 -8.99 5.27 2.82
C ILE A 42 -8.70 5.18 4.30
N GLU A 43 -9.70 4.88 5.14
CA GLU A 43 -9.51 4.66 6.57
C GLU A 43 -8.47 3.55 6.83
N GLU A 44 -8.56 2.41 6.14
CA GLU A 44 -7.59 1.34 6.30
C GLU A 44 -6.17 1.77 5.89
N ILE A 45 -6.05 2.57 4.82
CA ILE A 45 -4.77 3.11 4.36
C ILE A 45 -4.17 4.05 5.42
N LEU A 46 -4.99 4.92 6.00
CA LEU A 46 -4.57 5.84 7.06
C LEU A 46 -4.17 5.10 8.33
N HIS A 47 -4.81 3.95 8.62
CA HIS A 47 -4.40 3.02 9.69
C HIS A 47 -3.17 2.15 9.34
N GLY A 48 -2.55 2.38 8.17
CA GLY A 48 -1.28 1.74 7.80
C GLY A 48 -1.41 0.51 6.91
N LYS A 49 -2.62 0.13 6.46
CA LYS A 49 -2.80 -0.94 5.48
C LYS A 49 -2.10 -0.56 4.17
N ARG A 50 -1.25 -1.46 3.67
CA ARG A 50 -0.55 -1.31 2.39
C ARG A 50 -1.24 -2.13 1.31
N LEU A 51 -1.23 -1.60 0.09
CA LEU A 51 -1.77 -2.27 -1.10
C LEU A 51 -0.92 -3.50 -1.45
N ALA A 52 -1.55 -4.64 -1.70
CA ALA A 52 -0.84 -5.86 -2.10
C ALA A 52 -0.63 -5.84 -3.62
N VAL A 53 0.45 -5.19 -4.05
CA VAL A 53 0.82 -5.09 -5.48
C VAL A 53 1.95 -6.08 -5.76
N PRO A 54 1.88 -6.88 -6.84
CA PRO A 54 2.99 -7.74 -7.24
C PRO A 54 4.20 -6.87 -7.64
N LEU A 55 5.26 -6.91 -6.85
CA LEU A 55 6.53 -6.27 -7.17
C LEU A 55 7.36 -7.25 -8.00
N VAL A 56 7.28 -7.14 -9.33
CA VAL A 56 8.03 -8.00 -10.29
C VAL A 56 9.51 -7.59 -10.38
N ILE A 57 9.83 -6.39 -9.92
CA ILE A 57 11.17 -5.81 -10.00
C ILE A 57 11.56 -5.46 -8.56
N GLU A 58 12.74 -5.90 -8.11
CA GLU A 58 13.37 -5.41 -6.89
C GLU A 58 13.58 -3.89 -7.00
N VAL A 59 12.53 -3.10 -6.75
CA VAL A 59 12.66 -1.67 -6.42
C VAL A 59 13.09 -1.56 -4.95
N LEU A 60 14.06 -2.38 -4.56
CA LEU A 60 14.89 -2.23 -3.37
C LEU A 60 16.06 -1.28 -3.67
N LYS A 61 15.86 -0.28 -4.55
CA LYS A 61 16.74 0.89 -4.55
C LYS A 61 16.40 1.68 -3.30
N ARG A 62 16.95 1.21 -2.17
CA ARG A 62 16.91 1.79 -0.82
C ARG A 62 16.68 3.30 -0.91
N SER A 63 15.44 3.75 -0.69
CA SER A 63 15.21 5.11 -0.24
C SER A 63 15.90 5.18 1.11
N LYS A 64 17.14 5.71 1.13
CA LYS A 64 17.80 6.07 2.38
C LYS A 64 16.81 6.99 3.09
N ALA A 65 16.22 6.52 4.19
CA ALA A 65 15.65 7.44 5.15
C ALA A 65 16.75 8.46 5.43
N ARG A 66 16.55 9.70 5.02
CA ARG A 66 17.46 10.79 5.35
C ARG A 66 17.41 10.86 6.87
N ASN A 67 18.46 10.39 7.53
CA ASN A 67 18.63 10.55 8.95
C ASN A 67 18.55 12.05 9.20
N ILE A 68 17.48 12.51 9.83
CA ILE A 68 17.37 13.89 10.26
C ILE A 68 18.23 13.92 11.52
N ASP A 69 19.48 14.34 11.35
CA ASP A 69 20.45 14.41 12.44
C ASP A 69 19.84 15.17 13.62
N LYS A 70 19.74 14.51 14.78
CA LYS A 70 19.25 15.04 16.06
C LYS A 70 20.22 16.06 16.68
N ASN A 71 20.81 16.96 15.90
CA ASN A 71 21.75 17.96 16.41
C ASN A 71 21.72 19.28 15.64
N LEU A 72 20.53 19.90 15.58
CA LEU A 72 20.39 21.33 15.30
C LEU A 72 19.91 22.02 16.58
N SER A 73 20.77 22.04 17.61
CA SER A 73 20.74 23.08 18.63
C SER A 73 21.17 24.39 17.95
N PHE A 74 20.20 25.11 17.38
CA PHE A 74 20.42 26.48 16.93
C PHE A 74 20.01 27.40 18.09
N GLU A 75 20.99 27.74 18.92
CA GLU A 75 20.92 28.89 19.81
C GLU A 75 20.82 30.15 18.93
N TRP A 76 19.69 30.84 19.02
CA TRP A 76 19.57 32.19 18.46
C TRP A 76 20.16 33.17 19.49
N SER A 77 21.39 33.60 19.27
CA SER A 77 21.93 34.80 19.93
C SER A 77 21.30 36.02 19.24
N ALA A 78 20.39 36.70 19.94
CA ALA A 78 19.90 38.01 19.53
C ALA A 78 21.05 39.03 19.64
N ALA A 79 21.41 39.62 18.49
CA ALA A 79 22.23 40.82 18.39
C ALA A 79 21.33 41.98 17.99
#